data_AF-A0A6G1R8W8-F1
#
_entry.id   AF-A0A6G1R8W8-F1
#
_cell.length_a   1.000
_cell.length_b   1.000
_cell.length_c   1.000
_cell.angle_alpha   90.00
_cell.angle_beta   90.00
_cell.angle_gamma   90.00
#
_symmetry.space_group_name_H-M   'P 1'
#
loop_
_entity.id
_entity.type
_entity.pdbx_description
1 polymer ?
#
loop_
_entity_poly.entity_id
_entity_poly.type
_entity_poly.pdbx_seq_one_letter_code
_entity_poly.pdbx_strand_id
1 'polypeptide(L)'
;AEYTVRVPEDVPVGSVLVTLTATDADEGANGHVKYSFKTLSVMASEFFQLDSETGAVTLLRPLDFEEDDSYELEVQARDTGELFDVAKVSITVTDVNDNAPEVTVTSHLSEI
;
A
#
# COMPACT_ATOMS: atom_id res chain seq x y z
N ALA A 1 -13.73 -4.46 -7.61
CA ALA A 1 -12.78 -5.56 -7.28
C ALA A 1 -12.12 -5.33 -5.91
N GLU A 2 -11.47 -6.34 -5.32
CA GLU A 2 -10.74 -6.20 -4.06
C GLU A 2 -9.38 -6.91 -4.14
N TYR A 3 -8.33 -6.22 -3.70
CA TYR A 3 -6.95 -6.69 -3.65
C TYR A 3 -6.47 -6.59 -2.21
N THR A 4 -5.91 -7.66 -1.68
CA THR A 4 -5.29 -7.66 -0.35
C THR A 4 -3.84 -8.12 -0.48
N VAL A 5 -2.92 -7.34 0.07
CA VAL A 5 -1.49 -7.66 0.08
C VAL A 5 -0.95 -7.51 1.50
N ARG A 6 -0.05 -8.41 1.88
CA ARG A 6 0.68 -8.36 3.13
C ARG A 6 2.14 -8.10 2.81
N VAL A 7 2.71 -7.05 3.38
CA VAL A 7 4.06 -6.57 3.09
C VAL A 7 4.82 -6.43 4.40
N PRO A 8 6.06 -6.93 4.50
CA PRO A 8 6.87 -6.68 5.68
C PRO A 8 7.29 -5.21 5.72
N GLU A 9 7.48 -4.66 6.92
CA GLU A 9 7.87 -3.25 7.07
C GLU A 9 9.25 -2.93 6.48
N ASP A 10 10.15 -3.93 6.47
CA ASP A 10 11.50 -3.85 5.90
C ASP A 10 11.54 -3.90 4.36
N VAL A 11 10.36 -3.90 3.71
CA VAL A 11 10.29 -3.91 2.25
C VAL A 11 10.99 -2.67 1.67
N PRO A 12 11.92 -2.84 0.70
CA PRO A 12 12.66 -1.71 0.17
C PRO A 12 11.76 -0.69 -0.54
N VAL A 13 12.04 0.59 -0.34
CA VAL A 13 11.46 1.68 -1.15
C VAL A 13 11.72 1.43 -2.63
N GLY A 14 10.70 1.64 -3.46
CA GLY A 14 10.70 1.32 -4.89
C GLY A 14 10.19 -0.07 -5.24
N SER A 15 9.84 -0.89 -4.24
CA SER A 15 9.22 -2.20 -4.48
C SER A 15 7.79 -2.07 -4.98
N VAL A 16 7.44 -2.88 -5.98
CA VAL A 16 6.05 -3.04 -6.43
C VAL A 16 5.33 -3.97 -5.45
N LEU A 17 4.29 -3.46 -4.79
CA LEU A 17 3.55 -4.20 -3.77
C LEU A 17 2.42 -5.03 -4.39
N VAL A 18 1.70 -4.44 -5.34
CA VAL A 18 0.60 -5.10 -6.05
C VAL A 18 0.46 -4.50 -7.45
N THR A 19 0.04 -5.30 -8.41
CA THR A 19 -0.29 -4.84 -9.77
C THR A 19 -1.76 -5.10 -10.03
N LEU A 20 -2.51 -4.03 -10.27
CA LEU A 20 -3.92 -4.07 -10.60
C LEU A 20 -4.08 -4.46 -12.07
N THR A 21 -5.06 -5.30 -12.37
CA THR A 21 -5.36 -5.70 -13.75
C THR A 21 -6.83 -5.46 -14.05
N ALA A 22 -7.08 -4.73 -15.13
CA ALA A 22 -8.39 -4.54 -15.74
C ALA A 22 -8.35 -5.11 -17.16
N THR A 23 -9.39 -5.85 -17.53
CA THR A 23 -9.51 -6.45 -18.87
C THR A 23 -10.70 -5.81 -19.57
N ASP A 24 -10.45 -5.22 -20.73
CA ASP A 24 -11.51 -4.77 -21.63
C ASP A 24 -11.84 -5.89 -22.62
N ALA A 25 -13.13 -6.15 -22.83
CA ALA A 25 -13.58 -7.29 -23.63
C ALA A 25 -13.24 -7.13 -25.13
N ASP A 26 -13.03 -5.90 -25.59
CA ASP A 26 -12.79 -5.60 -27.00
C ASP A 26 -11.29 -5.57 -27.36
N GLU A 27 -10.39 -5.37 -26.39
CA GLU A 27 -8.93 -5.28 -26.62
C GLU A 27 -8.06 -6.32 -25.89
N GLY A 28 -8.64 -7.18 -25.05
CA GLY A 28 -7.89 -8.22 -24.32
C GLY A 28 -7.31 -7.73 -22.98
N ALA A 29 -6.31 -8.45 -22.45
CA ALA A 29 -5.70 -8.12 -21.17
C ALA A 29 -4.94 -6.78 -21.29
N ASN A 30 -5.44 -5.74 -20.62
CA ASN A 30 -4.94 -4.37 -20.68
C ASN A 30 -5.18 -3.66 -22.03
N GLY A 31 -6.42 -3.67 -22.54
CA GLY A 31 -6.89 -2.62 -23.48
C GLY A 31 -6.54 -1.21 -22.98
N HIS A 32 -6.80 -0.13 -23.73
CA HIS A 32 -6.38 1.24 -23.37
C HIS A 32 -6.99 1.77 -22.05
N VAL A 33 -6.57 1.21 -20.92
CA VAL A 33 -7.08 1.43 -19.58
C VAL A 33 -6.06 2.23 -18.81
N LYS A 34 -6.51 3.31 -18.21
CA LYS A 34 -5.72 4.17 -17.33
C LYS A 34 -6.14 3.97 -15.88
N TYR A 35 -5.15 3.81 -15.03
CA TYR A 35 -5.33 3.66 -13.59
C TYR A 35 -5.09 4.99 -12.88
N SER A 36 -5.93 5.30 -11.90
CA SER A 36 -5.79 6.49 -11.06
C SER A 36 -6.32 6.25 -9.65
N PHE A 37 -5.80 6.96 -8.66
CA PHE A 37 -6.39 6.93 -7.33
C PHE A 37 -7.72 7.67 -7.34
N LYS A 38 -8.79 6.98 -6.96
CA LYS A 38 -10.12 7.57 -6.75
C LYS A 38 -10.21 8.22 -5.38
N THR A 39 -9.78 7.48 -4.36
CA THR A 39 -9.72 7.94 -2.97
C THR A 39 -8.38 7.50 -2.41
N LEU A 40 -7.63 8.47 -1.87
CA LEU A 40 -6.35 8.25 -1.23
C LEU A 40 -6.22 9.20 -0.05
N SER A 41 -5.89 8.68 1.13
CA SER A 41 -5.63 9.54 2.30
C SER A 41 -4.35 10.35 2.08
N VAL A 42 -4.26 11.52 2.75
CA VAL A 42 -3.06 12.37 2.65
C VAL A 42 -1.81 11.60 3.08
N MET A 43 -1.90 10.83 4.17
CA MET A 43 -0.81 9.97 4.62
C MET A 43 -0.45 8.92 3.56
N ALA A 44 -1.41 8.13 3.07
CA ALA A 44 -1.14 7.11 2.05
C ALA A 44 -0.56 7.68 0.75
N SER A 45 -0.85 8.94 0.41
CA SER A 45 -0.27 9.61 -0.77
C SER A 45 1.23 9.89 -0.67
N GLU A 46 1.80 9.89 0.54
CA GLU A 46 3.24 9.99 0.76
C GLU A 46 3.96 8.64 0.67
N PHE A 47 3.23 7.53 0.86
CA PHE A 47 3.78 6.17 0.84
C PHE A 47 3.60 5.45 -0.48
N PHE A 48 2.55 5.73 -1.25
CA PHE A 48 2.23 4.92 -2.44
C PHE A 48 2.14 5.74 -3.72
N GLN A 49 2.69 5.17 -4.79
CA GLN A 49 2.50 5.63 -6.16
C GLN A 49 1.76 4.58 -6.96
N LEU A 50 0.91 5.02 -7.89
CA LEU A 50 0.25 4.16 -8.87
C LEU A 50 0.75 4.51 -10.26
N ASP A 51 1.26 3.51 -10.96
CA ASP A 51 1.59 3.65 -12.38
C ASP A 51 0.30 3.59 -13.22
N SER A 52 0.04 4.67 -13.96
CA SER A 52 -1.22 4.85 -14.69
C SER A 52 -1.39 3.90 -15.88
N GLU A 53 -0.33 3.26 -16.36
CA GLU A 53 -0.36 2.39 -17.55
C GLU A 53 -0.39 0.92 -17.17
N THR A 54 0.39 0.55 -16.15
CA THR A 54 0.58 -0.84 -15.73
C THR A 54 -0.31 -1.22 -14.54
N GLY A 55 -0.85 -0.25 -13.81
CA GLY A 55 -1.61 -0.49 -12.58
C GLY A 55 -0.73 -0.93 -11.40
N ALA A 56 0.59 -0.76 -11.49
CA ALA A 56 1.52 -1.13 -10.42
C ALA A 56 1.48 -0.10 -9.27
N VAL A 57 1.22 -0.58 -8.06
CA VAL A 57 1.33 0.19 -6.81
C VAL A 57 2.74 -0.02 -6.25
N THR A 58 3.48 1.08 -6.11
CA THR A 58 4.89 1.09 -5.69
C THR A 58 5.06 1.86 -4.39
N LEU A 59 5.95 1.38 -3.52
CA LEU A 59 6.29 2.05 -2.26
C LEU A 59 7.27 3.20 -2.47
N LEU A 60 6.97 4.38 -1.91
CA LEU A 60 7.77 5.61 -1.99
C LEU A 60 8.54 5.93 -0.70
N ARG A 61 8.09 5.40 0.44
CA ARG A 61 8.69 5.63 1.76
C ARG A 61 8.78 4.34 2.56
N PRO A 62 9.76 4.20 3.47
CA PRO A 62 9.83 3.06 4.37
C PRO A 62 8.53 2.91 5.14
N LEU A 63 8.10 1.68 5.36
CA LEU A 63 6.98 1.37 6.25
C LEU A 63 7.52 1.21 7.68
N ASP A 64 6.65 1.44 8.65
CA ASP A 64 6.95 1.28 10.08
C ASP A 64 5.70 0.67 10.71
N PHE A 65 5.80 -0.58 11.18
CA PHE A 65 4.66 -1.31 11.73
C PHE A 65 4.13 -0.64 13.00
N GLU A 66 5.00 0.00 13.79
CA GLU A 66 4.65 0.73 15.01
C GLU A 66 3.92 2.06 14.74
N GLU A 67 4.11 2.65 13.56
CA GLU A 67 3.42 3.88 13.15
C GLU A 67 2.03 3.57 12.58
N ASP A 68 1.96 2.74 11.54
CA ASP A 68 0.71 2.36 10.86
C ASP A 68 0.80 0.93 10.29
N ASP A 69 -0.08 0.03 10.73
CA ASP A 69 -0.08 -1.36 10.31
C ASP A 69 -0.92 -1.64 9.06
N SER A 70 -1.69 -0.68 8.57
CA SER A 70 -2.57 -0.88 7.41
C SER A 70 -2.91 0.37 6.61
N TYR A 71 -3.10 0.19 5.30
CA TYR A 71 -3.51 1.24 4.38
C TYR A 71 -4.63 0.74 3.44
N GLU A 72 -5.63 1.59 3.21
CA GLU A 72 -6.69 1.35 2.24
C GLU A 72 -6.61 2.37 1.09
N LEU A 73 -6.56 1.88 -0.14
CA LEU A 73 -6.53 2.68 -1.37
C LEU A 73 -7.75 2.32 -2.22
N GLU A 74 -8.40 3.31 -2.83
CA GLU A 74 -9.37 3.07 -3.90
C GLU A 74 -8.76 3.46 -5.24
N VAL A 75 -8.59 2.48 -6.13
CA VAL A 75 -8.06 2.70 -7.48
C VAL A 75 -9.18 2.58 -8.49
N GLN A 76 -9.28 3.55 -9.38
CA GLN A 76 -10.15 3.53 -10.54
C GLN A 76 -9.36 3.08 -11.77
N ALA A 77 -9.96 2.18 -12.55
CA ALA A 77 -9.51 1.81 -13.88
C ALA A 77 -10.54 2.34 -14.89
N ARG A 78 -10.08 3.14 -15.87
CA ARG A 78 -10.95 3.77 -16.87
C ARG A 78 -10.46 3.45 -18.28
N ASP A 79 -11.34 2.99 -19.14
CA ASP A 79 -11.03 2.73 -20.56
C ASP A 79 -11.04 4.03 -21.40
N THR A 80 -10.81 3.92 -22.71
CA THR A 80 -10.91 5.05 -23.65
C THR A 80 -12.31 5.64 -23.79
N GLY A 81 -13.33 5.00 -23.22
CA GLY A 81 -14.69 5.50 -23.11
C GLY A 81 -14.96 6.24 -21.81
N GLU A 82 -16.23 6.24 -21.41
CA GLU A 82 -16.69 6.78 -20.13
C GLU A 82 -16.92 5.70 -19.07
N LEU A 83 -16.55 4.44 -19.37
CA LEU A 83 -16.70 3.34 -18.43
C LEU A 83 -15.51 3.30 -17.49
N PHE A 84 -15.80 3.06 -16.21
CA PHE A 84 -14.79 2.88 -15.19
C PHE A 84 -15.25 1.83 -14.21
N ASP A 85 -14.28 1.12 -13.64
CA ASP A 85 -14.49 0.27 -12.46
C ASP A 85 -13.57 0.73 -11.32
N VAL A 86 -13.93 0.35 -10.10
CA VAL A 86 -13.18 0.71 -8.89
C VAL A 86 -12.77 -0.56 -8.14
N ALA A 87 -11.50 -0.60 -7.78
CA ALA A 87 -10.90 -1.64 -6.96
C ALA A 87 -10.46 -1.07 -5.61
N LYS A 88 -10.76 -1.80 -4.54
CA LYS A 88 -10.19 -1.56 -3.22
C LYS A 88 -8.88 -2.30 -3.09
N VAL A 89 -7.86 -1.65 -2.54
CA VAL A 89 -6.54 -2.22 -2.26
C VAL A 89 -6.26 -2.06 -0.78
N SER A 90 -6.19 -3.19 -0.07
CA SER A 90 -5.86 -3.25 1.35
C SER A 90 -4.42 -3.75 1.51
N ILE A 91 -3.55 -2.89 2.03
CA ILE A 91 -2.14 -3.18 2.31
C ILE A 91 -2.02 -3.39 3.81
N THR A 92 -1.58 -4.56 4.25
CA THR A 92 -1.29 -4.85 5.66
C THR A 92 0.20 -4.96 5.85
N VAL A 93 0.76 -4.14 6.73
CA VAL A 93 2.16 -4.19 7.14
C VAL A 93 2.33 -5.32 8.15
N THR A 94 3.40 -6.09 8.03
CA THR A 94 3.74 -7.14 8.99
C THR A 94 5.02 -6.80 9.72
N ASP A 95 4.93 -6.82 11.05
CA ASP A 95 6.02 -6.67 11.99
C ASP A 95 7.23 -7.56 11.65
N VAL A 96 8.39 -6.93 11.58
CA VAL A 96 9.71 -7.52 11.53
C VAL A 96 10.43 -7.03 12.78
N ASN A 97 10.90 -7.96 13.61
CA ASN A 97 11.58 -7.63 14.87
C ASN A 97 12.91 -6.89 14.68
N ASP A 98 12.82 -5.57 14.43
CA ASP A 98 13.92 -4.60 14.31
C ASP A 98 14.07 -3.76 15.61
N ASN A 99 13.09 -3.84 16.52
CA ASN A 99 13.15 -3.12 17.80
C ASN A 99 13.91 -3.90 18.88
N ALA A 100 15.11 -3.44 19.22
CA ALA A 100 15.87 -3.95 20.36
C ALA A 100 15.16 -3.61 21.69
N PRO A 101 15.12 -4.50 22.69
CA PRO A 101 14.40 -4.26 23.93
C PRO A 101 15.05 -3.11 24.72
N GLU A 102 14.26 -2.09 25.07
CA GLU A 102 14.69 -1.02 25.97
C GLU A 102 14.57 -1.48 27.43
N VAL A 103 15.71 -1.62 28.13
CA VAL A 103 15.72 -1.93 29.57
C VAL A 103 15.88 -0.64 30.37
N THR A 104 14.78 -0.15 30.95
CA THR A 104 14.83 0.93 31.93
C THR A 104 14.98 0.37 33.34
N VAL A 105 16.12 0.60 33.98
CA VAL A 105 16.35 0.22 35.38
C VAL A 105 15.82 1.33 36.29
N THR A 106 14.63 1.13 36.85
CA THR A 106 14.11 1.96 37.95
C THR A 106 14.69 1.46 39.27
N SER A 107 15.62 2.22 39.84
CA SER A 107 16.14 1.97 41.20
C SER A 107 15.01 2.14 42.22
N HIS A 108 14.56 1.04 42.81
CA HIS A 108 13.68 1.07 43.97
C HIS A 108 14.54 1.30 45.21
N LEU A 109 14.61 2.54 45.69
CA LEU A 109 15.16 2.82 47.02
C LEU A 109 14.15 2.32 48.05
N SER A 110 14.38 1.13 48.58
CA SER A 110 13.71 0.67 49.80
C SER A 110 14.34 1.42 50.97
N GLU A 111 13.70 2.49 51.44
CA GLU A 111 14.02 3.05 52.76
C GLU A 111 13.55 2.06 53.85
N ILE A 112 14.51 1.70 54.69
CA ILE A 112 14.41 0.88 55.92
C ILE A 112 13.93 1.73 57.09
#